data_AF-A0A8H5M4Q8-F1
#
_entry.id   AF-A0A8H5M4Q8-F1
#
_cell.length_a   1.000
_cell.length_b   1.000
_cell.length_c   1.000
_cell.angle_alpha   90.00
_cell.angle_beta   90.00
_cell.angle_gamma   90.00
#
_symmetry.space_group_name_H-M   'P 1'
#
loop_
_entity.id
_entity.type
_entity.pdbx_description
1 polymer ?
#
loop_
_entity_poly.entity_id
_entity_poly.type
_entity_poly.pdbx_seq_one_letter_code
_entity_poly.pdbx_strand_id
1 'polypeptide(L)'
;MAEGKAIPLGEGIKWRANLLLLFLSLKMPGLPDLRADIFFPPLSGLPNDNNFVDSDLDYYTVLFDTLPPTIKPRRHWCFLAEIVELTEWPTRPMFQAKDITGATFLVSFHYADRALFSEVVKRGVIGSTICVMYASFHHFFDGQTGLRLEDPKTVKILPLGIEELVGLGQTIRVDESESSDHFAVRYCSKNCQTQDWKEKHKKECAAIRQMKAWNDLDWETYDIHRGFLA
;
A
#
# COMPACT_ATOMS: atom_id res chain seq x y z
N MET A 1 -59.46 15.92 -51.39
CA MET A 1 -60.14 15.49 -50.15
C MET A 1 -59.04 14.93 -49.26
N ALA A 2 -58.98 15.45 -48.03
CA ALA A 2 -58.04 15.05 -47.00
C ALA A 2 -58.37 13.64 -46.46
N GLU A 3 -57.47 13.13 -45.63
CA GLU A 3 -57.45 11.85 -44.86
C GLU A 3 -56.40 10.88 -45.41
N GLY A 4 -55.48 10.29 -44.63
CA GLY A 4 -55.20 10.28 -43.21
C GLY A 4 -53.89 9.50 -42.99
N LYS A 5 -53.20 9.78 -41.88
CA LYS A 5 -51.86 9.28 -41.49
C LYS A 5 -51.69 7.75 -41.55
N ALA A 6 -50.48 7.32 -41.89
CA ALA A 6 -49.74 6.30 -41.14
C ALA A 6 -48.23 6.51 -41.35
N ILE A 7 -47.53 6.94 -40.30
CA ILE A 7 -46.06 6.97 -40.21
C ILE A 7 -45.64 5.57 -39.74
N PRO A 8 -44.78 4.84 -40.44
CA PRO A 8 -44.28 3.58 -39.91
C PRO A 8 -43.30 3.86 -38.75
N LEU A 9 -43.65 3.30 -37.59
CA LEU A 9 -42.77 3.05 -36.45
C LEU A 9 -41.56 2.22 -36.90
N GLY A 10 -40.34 2.67 -36.62
CA GLY A 10 -39.19 1.84 -36.90
C GLY A 10 -37.78 2.41 -36.70
N GLU A 11 -37.57 3.52 -36.01
CA GLU A 11 -36.20 3.95 -35.65
C GLU A 11 -36.14 4.45 -34.21
N GLY A 12 -36.17 3.49 -33.30
CA GLY A 12 -35.83 3.70 -31.90
C GLY A 12 -35.40 2.34 -31.36
N ILE A 13 -34.29 2.31 -30.61
CA ILE A 13 -33.59 1.11 -30.12
C ILE A 13 -32.51 0.60 -31.10
N LYS A 14 -31.40 1.35 -31.18
CA LYS A 14 -30.08 0.75 -31.48
C LYS A 14 -28.89 1.64 -31.06
N TRP A 15 -28.97 2.34 -29.93
CA TRP A 15 -27.80 3.04 -29.36
C TRP A 15 -27.64 2.94 -27.83
N ARG A 16 -28.29 1.95 -27.18
CA ARG A 16 -28.19 1.77 -25.72
C ARG A 16 -27.47 0.51 -25.24
N ALA A 17 -26.80 -0.21 -26.14
CA ALA A 17 -26.10 -1.44 -25.78
C ALA A 17 -24.57 -1.40 -25.99
N ASN A 18 -23.97 -0.22 -26.16
CA ASN A 18 -22.51 -0.10 -26.35
C ASN A 18 -21.83 0.97 -25.47
N LEU A 19 -22.44 1.33 -24.34
CA LEU A 19 -21.79 2.15 -23.30
C LEU A 19 -21.61 1.41 -21.96
N LEU A 20 -22.15 0.20 -21.82
CA LEU A 20 -22.00 -0.63 -20.61
C LEU A 20 -20.87 -1.67 -20.71
N LEU A 21 -20.28 -1.87 -21.89
CA LEU A 21 -19.14 -2.78 -22.11
C LEU A 21 -17.82 -2.07 -22.41
N LEU A 22 -17.81 -0.73 -22.46
CA LEU A 22 -16.57 0.08 -22.46
C LEU A 22 -16.14 0.52 -21.04
N PHE A 23 -16.73 -0.08 -20.00
CA PHE A 23 -16.25 0.00 -18.61
C PHE A 23 -15.42 -1.22 -18.20
N LEU A 24 -15.10 -2.13 -19.13
CA LEU A 24 -14.09 -3.16 -18.91
C LEU A 24 -12.70 -2.55 -19.11
N SER A 25 -12.07 -2.24 -17.98
CA SER A 25 -10.62 -2.05 -17.81
C SER A 25 -10.00 -0.78 -18.40
N LEU A 26 -10.54 0.39 -18.05
CA LEU A 26 -9.66 1.54 -17.84
C LEU A 26 -8.94 1.32 -16.51
N LYS A 27 -7.80 0.62 -16.56
CA LYS A 27 -6.84 0.54 -15.45
C LYS A 27 -6.41 1.96 -15.12
N MET A 28 -6.79 2.45 -13.95
CA MET A 28 -6.35 3.76 -13.50
C MET A 28 -5.15 3.54 -12.57
N PRO A 29 -3.92 3.90 -12.98
CA PRO A 29 -2.87 4.13 -12.01
C PRO A 29 -3.37 5.16 -11.00
N GLY A 30 -3.05 4.94 -9.73
CA GLY A 30 -3.57 5.74 -8.64
C GLY A 30 -3.37 5.05 -7.31
N LEU A 31 -3.18 5.85 -6.27
CA LEU A 31 -3.02 5.39 -4.91
C LEU A 31 -4.34 4.72 -4.47
N PRO A 32 -4.33 3.41 -4.14
CA PRO A 32 -5.52 2.77 -3.60
C PRO A 32 -5.88 3.35 -2.24
N ASP A 33 -7.06 3.01 -1.74
CA ASP A 33 -7.35 3.27 -0.34
C ASP A 33 -6.33 2.52 0.52
N LEU A 34 -5.68 3.19 1.46
CA LEU A 34 -4.79 2.52 2.41
C LEU A 34 -5.55 1.56 3.34
N ARG A 35 -6.89 1.60 3.32
CA ARG A 35 -7.79 0.62 3.95
C ARG A 35 -8.28 -0.48 3.01
N ALA A 36 -7.80 -0.52 1.76
CA ALA A 36 -8.16 -1.59 0.84
C ALA A 36 -7.34 -2.84 1.19
N ASP A 37 -7.94 -3.75 1.95
CA ASP A 37 -7.28 -4.98 2.46
C ASP A 37 -6.56 -5.79 1.38
N ILE A 38 -7.03 -5.76 0.13
CA ILE A 38 -6.38 -6.48 -0.97
C ILE A 38 -4.98 -5.91 -1.32
N PHE A 39 -4.74 -4.63 -1.07
CA PHE A 39 -3.45 -3.95 -1.34
C PHE A 39 -2.68 -3.63 -0.07
N PHE A 40 -3.41 -3.39 1.03
CA PHE A 40 -2.90 -3.09 2.35
C PHE A 40 -3.48 -4.06 3.39
N PRO A 41 -3.17 -5.36 3.29
CA PRO A 41 -3.79 -6.38 4.13
C PRO A 41 -3.49 -6.19 5.62
N PRO A 42 -4.41 -6.59 6.51
CA PRO A 42 -4.09 -6.82 7.91
C PRO A 42 -3.21 -8.07 8.07
N LEU A 43 -2.67 -8.31 9.27
CA LEU A 43 -1.71 -9.39 9.50
C LEU A 43 -2.31 -10.76 9.12
N SER A 44 -3.58 -10.96 9.46
CA SER A 44 -4.32 -12.19 9.14
C SER A 44 -4.61 -12.39 7.65
N GLY A 45 -4.46 -11.35 6.83
CA GLY A 45 -4.63 -11.40 5.38
C GLY A 45 -3.31 -11.56 4.62
N LEU A 46 -2.17 -11.63 5.32
CA LEU A 46 -0.87 -11.79 4.66
C LEU A 46 -0.64 -13.23 4.19
N PRO A 47 0.05 -13.40 3.04
CA PRO A 47 0.54 -14.70 2.64
C PRO A 47 1.49 -15.31 3.67
N ASN A 48 1.48 -16.63 3.81
CA ASN A 48 2.41 -17.33 4.70
C ASN A 48 3.79 -17.48 4.06
N ASP A 49 4.84 -17.34 4.85
CA ASP A 49 6.22 -17.47 4.36
C ASP A 49 6.63 -18.93 4.04
N ASN A 50 6.04 -19.90 4.73
CA ASN A 50 6.44 -21.32 4.67
C ASN A 50 5.33 -22.29 4.24
N ASN A 51 4.08 -21.84 4.11
CA ASN A 51 2.95 -22.73 3.84
C ASN A 51 1.94 -22.08 2.90
N PHE A 52 2.03 -22.40 1.61
CA PHE A 52 1.11 -21.85 0.61
C PHE A 52 -0.31 -22.38 0.83
N VAL A 53 -1.27 -21.47 1.03
CA VAL A 53 -2.69 -21.78 1.26
C VAL A 53 -3.57 -21.12 0.19
N ASP A 54 -4.83 -21.54 0.07
CA ASP A 54 -5.74 -21.03 -0.96
C ASP A 54 -5.93 -19.50 -0.90
N SER A 55 -5.88 -18.90 0.29
CA SER A 55 -5.93 -17.43 0.44
C SER A 55 -4.74 -16.71 -0.19
N ASP A 56 -3.61 -17.39 -0.37
CA ASP A 56 -2.42 -16.80 -1.01
C ASP A 56 -2.64 -16.57 -2.52
N LEU A 57 -3.66 -17.21 -3.11
CA LEU A 57 -4.05 -17.02 -4.52
C LEU A 57 -4.58 -15.61 -4.82
N ASP A 58 -4.92 -14.84 -3.78
CA ASP A 58 -5.18 -13.41 -3.91
C ASP A 58 -3.92 -12.68 -4.36
N TYR A 59 -2.74 -13.08 -3.87
CA TYR A 59 -1.45 -12.42 -4.10
C TYR A 59 -0.56 -13.13 -5.11
N TYR A 60 -0.79 -14.42 -5.35
CA TYR A 60 0.05 -15.26 -6.20
C TYR A 60 -0.74 -16.01 -7.28
N THR A 61 -0.07 -16.28 -8.38
CA THR A 61 -0.50 -17.24 -9.41
C THR A 61 0.39 -18.47 -9.35
N VAL A 62 -0.22 -19.65 -9.45
CA VAL A 62 0.49 -20.92 -9.58
C VAL A 62 0.54 -21.34 -11.04
N LEU A 63 1.76 -21.52 -11.56
CA LEU A 63 2.02 -21.98 -12.92
C LEU A 63 2.46 -23.45 -12.86
N PHE A 64 1.70 -24.31 -13.53
CA PHE A 64 1.93 -25.76 -13.60
C PHE A 64 2.72 -26.19 -14.85
N ASP A 65 3.39 -25.24 -15.50
CA ASP A 65 4.23 -25.46 -16.69
C ASP A 65 5.63 -26.01 -16.32
N THR A 66 6.02 -25.95 -15.05
CA THR A 66 7.27 -26.50 -14.51
C THR A 66 7.03 -27.53 -13.39
N LEU A 67 8.02 -28.39 -13.17
CA LEU A 67 8.10 -29.28 -12.00
C LEU A 67 9.35 -28.92 -11.18
N PRO A 68 9.23 -28.37 -9.95
CA PRO A 68 7.98 -28.07 -9.23
C PRO A 68 7.19 -26.89 -9.85
N PRO A 69 5.89 -26.73 -9.51
CA PRO A 69 5.09 -25.58 -9.93
C PRO A 69 5.77 -24.26 -9.54
N THR A 70 5.72 -23.27 -10.43
CA THR A 70 6.27 -21.95 -10.16
C THR A 70 5.18 -21.06 -9.57
N ILE A 71 5.45 -20.47 -8.41
CA ILE A 71 4.58 -19.49 -7.76
C ILE A 71 5.12 -18.09 -8.07
N LYS A 72 4.28 -17.19 -8.59
CA LYS A 72 4.67 -15.81 -8.90
C LYS A 72 3.67 -14.82 -8.35
N PRO A 73 4.10 -13.67 -7.80
CA PRO A 73 3.19 -12.60 -7.44
C PRO A 73 2.34 -12.18 -8.65
N ARG A 74 1.06 -11.89 -8.42
CA ARG A 74 0.12 -11.42 -9.47
C ARG A 74 -0.29 -9.96 -9.32
N ARG A 75 -0.13 -9.39 -8.12
CA ARG A 75 -0.46 -8.00 -7.77
C ARG A 75 0.61 -7.39 -6.86
N HIS A 76 0.54 -6.09 -6.62
CA HIS A 76 1.35 -5.45 -5.58
C HIS A 76 0.57 -5.39 -4.26
N TRP A 77 1.27 -5.55 -3.13
CA TRP A 77 0.72 -5.31 -1.80
C TRP A 77 1.79 -4.73 -0.88
N CYS A 78 1.33 -3.94 0.09
CA CYS A 78 2.17 -3.32 1.11
C CYS A 78 1.49 -3.43 2.47
N PHE A 79 2.16 -4.04 3.42
CA PHE A 79 1.66 -4.11 4.79
C PHE A 79 1.98 -2.84 5.56
N LEU A 80 1.03 -2.36 6.37
CA LEU A 80 1.19 -1.17 7.20
C LEU A 80 1.00 -1.54 8.67
N ALA A 81 1.95 -1.16 9.52
CA ALA A 81 1.85 -1.37 10.96
C ALA A 81 2.50 -0.25 11.77
N GLU A 82 1.80 0.26 12.77
CA GLU A 82 2.29 1.30 13.66
C GLU A 82 3.05 0.70 14.84
N ILE A 83 4.26 1.21 15.11
CA ILE A 83 5.06 0.82 16.26
C ILE A 83 4.40 1.32 17.53
N VAL A 84 4.07 0.39 18.43
CA VAL A 84 3.44 0.69 19.72
C VAL A 84 4.39 0.48 20.90
N GLU A 85 5.38 -0.40 20.75
CA GLU A 85 6.36 -0.70 21.80
C GLU A 85 7.73 -1.01 21.20
N LEU A 86 8.78 -0.56 21.89
CA LEU A 86 10.16 -0.93 21.56
C LEU A 86 10.48 -2.24 22.27
N THR A 87 10.87 -3.28 21.55
CA THR A 87 11.29 -4.53 22.16
C THR A 87 12.80 -4.51 22.40
N GLU A 88 13.20 -4.60 23.65
CA GLU A 88 14.61 -4.69 24.00
C GLU A 88 15.15 -6.07 23.63
N TRP A 89 15.93 -6.12 22.54
CA TRP A 89 16.63 -7.33 22.16
C TRP A 89 18.06 -7.02 21.70
N PRO A 90 19.09 -7.67 22.28
CA PRO A 90 20.48 -7.24 22.12
C PRO A 90 21.07 -7.53 20.74
N THR A 91 20.51 -8.49 19.99
CA THR A 91 21.13 -8.93 18.73
C THR A 91 20.56 -8.28 17.47
N ARG A 92 19.33 -7.76 17.53
CA ARG A 92 18.61 -7.20 16.38
C ARG A 92 17.45 -6.30 16.83
N PRO A 93 17.07 -5.29 16.04
CA PRO A 93 15.89 -4.48 16.32
C PRO A 93 14.61 -5.32 16.25
N MET A 94 13.75 -5.15 17.25
CA MET A 94 12.44 -5.77 17.34
C MET A 94 11.45 -4.73 17.88
N PHE A 95 10.21 -4.79 17.41
CA PHE A 95 9.15 -3.89 17.86
C PHE A 95 7.85 -4.67 18.00
N GLN A 96 7.01 -4.28 18.96
CA GLN A 96 5.59 -4.59 18.87
C GLN A 96 4.93 -3.53 17.99
N ALA A 97 4.17 -3.99 17.01
CA ALA A 97 3.42 -3.12 16.11
C ALA A 97 1.96 -3.55 16.08
N LYS A 98 1.06 -2.61 15.78
CA LYS A 98 -0.35 -2.87 15.51
C LYS A 98 -0.66 -2.64 14.03
N ASP A 99 -1.46 -3.50 13.42
CA ASP A 99 -1.98 -3.25 12.08
C ASP A 99 -3.24 -2.36 12.11
N ILE A 100 -3.88 -2.20 10.96
CA ILE A 100 -5.09 -1.39 10.80
C ILE A 100 -6.31 -1.93 11.57
N THR A 101 -6.30 -3.21 11.94
CA THR A 101 -7.36 -3.82 12.76
C THR A 101 -7.10 -3.63 14.25
N GLY A 102 -5.92 -3.13 14.62
CA GLY A 102 -5.46 -3.01 16.00
C GLY A 102 -4.82 -4.30 16.55
N ALA A 103 -4.69 -5.35 15.74
CA ALA A 103 -4.01 -6.57 16.15
C ALA A 103 -2.53 -6.27 16.40
N THR A 104 -2.02 -6.62 17.58
CA THR A 104 -0.61 -6.40 17.96
C THR A 104 0.21 -7.65 17.76
N PHE A 105 1.40 -7.50 17.19
CA PHE A 105 2.30 -8.60 16.85
C PHE A 105 3.76 -8.14 16.79
N LEU A 106 4.65 -9.13 16.71
CA LEU A 106 6.08 -8.91 16.69
C LEU A 106 6.60 -8.60 15.29
N VAL A 107 7.39 -7.54 15.16
CA VAL A 107 8.17 -7.24 13.94
C VAL A 107 9.65 -7.40 14.25
N SER A 108 10.30 -8.36 13.60
CA SER A 108 11.71 -8.70 13.82
C SER A 108 12.58 -8.45 12.59
N PHE A 109 13.68 -7.71 12.76
CA PHE A 109 14.60 -7.35 11.68
C PHE A 109 15.75 -8.36 11.54
N HIS A 110 15.77 -9.09 10.42
CA HIS A 110 16.69 -10.18 10.09
C HIS A 110 17.63 -9.85 8.92
N TYR A 111 17.98 -8.58 8.75
CA TYR A 111 18.88 -8.16 7.68
C TYR A 111 20.24 -8.86 7.75
N ALA A 112 20.75 -9.25 6.57
CA ALA A 112 22.08 -9.83 6.44
C ALA A 112 23.17 -8.81 6.85
N ASP A 113 23.01 -7.54 6.46
CA ASP A 113 23.88 -6.45 6.89
C ASP A 113 23.35 -5.81 8.18
N ARG A 114 24.05 -6.08 9.29
CA ARG A 114 23.70 -5.54 10.61
C ARG A 114 24.03 -4.05 10.76
N ALA A 115 24.84 -3.45 9.90
CA ALA A 115 25.14 -2.01 9.97
C ALA A 115 23.86 -1.16 9.82
N LEU A 116 22.88 -1.69 9.07
CA LEU A 116 21.57 -1.08 8.83
C LEU A 116 20.67 -1.04 10.08
N PHE A 117 20.97 -1.84 11.13
CA PHE A 117 20.17 -1.85 12.36
C PHE A 117 20.18 -0.49 13.07
N SER A 118 21.28 0.26 12.97
CA SER A 118 21.37 1.60 13.54
C SER A 118 20.33 2.57 12.94
N GLU A 119 20.07 2.47 11.63
CA GLU A 119 19.05 3.25 10.95
C GLU A 119 17.64 2.82 11.34
N VAL A 120 17.41 1.50 11.44
CA VAL A 120 16.14 0.94 11.90
C VAL A 120 15.78 1.47 13.29
N VAL A 121 16.70 1.39 14.25
CA VAL A 121 16.46 1.88 15.62
C VAL A 121 16.24 3.40 15.65
N LYS A 122 17.00 4.16 14.84
CA LYS A 122 16.85 5.62 14.76
C LYS A 122 15.48 6.04 14.23
N ARG A 123 14.91 5.30 13.28
CA ARG A 123 13.60 5.62 12.66
C ARG A 123 12.42 4.94 13.36
N GLY A 124 12.66 3.77 13.95
CA GLY A 124 11.70 2.94 14.66
C GLY A 124 11.37 3.50 16.05
N VAL A 125 10.72 4.66 16.06
CA VAL A 125 10.17 5.28 17.25
C VAL A 125 8.68 4.96 17.37
N ILE A 126 8.17 4.96 18.60
CA ILE A 126 6.74 4.75 18.87
C ILE A 126 5.91 5.77 18.09
N GLY A 127 4.83 5.30 17.46
CA GLY A 127 3.96 6.09 16.59
C GLY A 127 4.44 6.20 15.15
N SER A 128 5.59 5.62 14.77
CA SER A 128 5.98 5.49 13.37
C SER A 128 5.30 4.28 12.71
N THR A 129 5.02 4.37 11.41
CA THR A 129 4.47 3.27 10.61
C THR A 129 5.57 2.54 9.85
N ILE A 130 5.68 1.23 10.07
CA ILE A 130 6.47 0.30 9.27
C ILE A 130 5.63 -0.07 8.04
N CYS A 131 6.17 0.19 6.86
CA CYS A 131 5.63 -0.21 5.57
C CYS A 131 6.48 -1.36 5.03
N VAL A 132 5.86 -2.45 4.60
CA VAL A 132 6.57 -3.64 4.09
C VAL A 132 5.98 -4.08 2.76
N MET A 133 6.71 -3.88 1.66
CA MET A 133 6.33 -4.41 0.34
C MET A 133 6.44 -5.93 0.35
N TYR A 134 5.42 -6.61 -0.17
CA TYR A 134 5.37 -8.07 -0.25
C TYR A 134 5.58 -8.79 1.09
N ALA A 135 5.03 -8.21 2.16
CA ALA A 135 5.11 -8.81 3.49
C ALA A 135 4.50 -10.22 3.49
N SER A 136 5.07 -11.07 4.34
CA SER A 136 4.60 -12.42 4.62
C SER A 136 4.47 -12.64 6.12
N PHE A 137 3.44 -13.38 6.49
CA PHE A 137 3.18 -13.81 7.85
C PHE A 137 4.24 -14.83 8.30
N HIS A 138 4.72 -14.69 9.53
CA HIS A 138 5.74 -15.55 10.13
C HIS A 138 5.29 -16.10 11.49
N HIS A 139 5.52 -17.41 11.68
CA HIS A 139 5.46 -18.08 12.98
C HIS A 139 6.87 -18.19 13.58
N PHE A 140 7.09 -17.54 14.72
CA PHE A 140 8.34 -17.63 15.46
C PHE A 140 8.42 -18.90 16.30
N PHE A 141 9.64 -19.36 16.57
CA PHE A 141 9.89 -20.61 17.31
C PHE A 141 9.39 -20.57 18.76
N ASP A 142 9.31 -19.38 19.36
CA ASP A 142 8.79 -19.16 20.71
C ASP A 142 7.26 -19.12 20.78
N GLY A 143 6.57 -19.39 19.65
CA GLY A 143 5.12 -19.37 19.54
C GLY A 143 4.53 -17.99 19.23
N GLN A 144 5.35 -16.94 19.16
CA GLN A 144 4.89 -15.63 18.71
C GLN A 144 4.59 -15.65 17.19
N THR A 145 3.79 -14.70 16.74
CA THR A 145 3.45 -14.50 15.33
C THR A 145 3.73 -13.06 14.93
N GLY A 146 4.03 -12.82 13.65
CA GLY A 146 4.19 -11.48 13.12
C GLY A 146 5.01 -11.45 11.84
N LEU A 147 5.98 -10.55 11.76
CA LEU A 147 6.79 -10.32 10.57
C LEU A 147 8.27 -10.58 10.82
N ARG A 148 8.89 -11.32 9.90
CA ARG A 148 10.34 -11.50 9.81
C ARG A 148 10.87 -10.75 8.59
N LEU A 149 11.61 -9.68 8.81
CA LEU A 149 12.04 -8.77 7.75
C LEU A 149 13.50 -9.02 7.36
N GLU A 150 13.74 -9.63 6.21
CA GLU A 150 15.10 -10.03 5.78
C GLU A 150 15.72 -9.10 4.74
N ASP A 151 14.92 -8.53 3.82
CA ASP A 151 15.39 -7.61 2.80
C ASP A 151 15.10 -6.14 3.17
N PRO A 152 16.11 -5.33 3.49
CA PRO A 152 15.92 -3.92 3.83
C PRO A 152 15.27 -3.11 2.71
N LYS A 153 15.40 -3.52 1.44
CA LYS A 153 14.77 -2.83 0.31
C LYS A 153 13.25 -2.91 0.34
N THR A 154 12.69 -3.88 1.04
CA THR A 154 11.24 -4.07 1.14
C THR A 154 10.62 -3.31 2.31
N VAL A 155 11.42 -2.64 3.15
CA VAL A 155 10.96 -2.02 4.40
C VAL A 155 11.21 -0.52 4.39
N LYS A 156 10.22 0.25 4.86
CA LYS A 156 10.36 1.68 5.11
C LYS A 156 9.62 2.07 6.38
N ILE A 157 10.25 2.92 7.19
CA ILE A 157 9.65 3.45 8.41
C ILE A 157 9.29 4.92 8.17
N LEU A 158 8.00 5.23 8.20
CA LEU A 158 7.46 6.57 8.04
C LEU A 158 7.19 7.18 9.44
N PRO A 159 7.54 8.45 9.68
CA PRO A 159 7.42 9.09 10.99
C PRO A 159 5.99 9.62 11.25
N LEU A 160 4.99 8.82 10.94
CA LEU A 160 3.55 9.08 11.11
C LEU A 160 2.87 7.82 11.62
N GLY A 161 1.82 8.00 12.43
CA GLY A 161 0.94 6.90 12.84
C GLY A 161 0.12 6.39 11.67
N ILE A 162 -0.49 5.21 11.82
CA ILE A 162 -1.21 4.57 10.71
C ILE A 162 -2.45 5.40 10.33
N GLU A 163 -3.16 5.96 11.31
CA GLU A 163 -4.34 6.81 11.07
C GLU A 163 -3.97 8.14 10.38
N GLU A 164 -2.84 8.74 10.77
CA GLU A 164 -2.31 9.94 10.11
C GLU A 164 -1.93 9.64 8.66
N LEU A 165 -1.30 8.48 8.42
CA LEU A 165 -0.90 8.03 7.09
C LEU A 165 -2.11 7.79 6.18
N VAL A 166 -3.16 7.16 6.71
CA VAL A 166 -4.41 6.92 5.98
C VAL A 166 -5.13 8.24 5.68
N GLY A 167 -5.23 9.15 6.64
CA GLY A 167 -5.81 10.48 6.41
C GLY A 167 -5.06 11.29 5.35
N LEU A 168 -3.73 11.17 5.32
CA LEU A 168 -2.89 11.78 4.29
C LEU A 168 -3.14 11.16 2.90
N GLY A 169 -3.24 9.83 2.82
CA GLY A 169 -3.57 9.13 1.57
C GLY A 169 -4.94 9.53 1.02
N GLN A 170 -5.95 9.71 1.88
CA GLN A 170 -7.27 10.21 1.47
C GLN A 170 -7.21 11.63 0.90
N THR A 171 -6.46 12.53 1.56
CA THR A 171 -6.26 13.91 1.06
C THR A 171 -5.66 13.92 -0.35
N ILE A 172 -4.60 13.13 -0.58
CA ILE A 172 -3.91 13.07 -1.89
C ILE A 172 -4.86 12.57 -2.98
N ARG A 173 -5.68 11.56 -2.68
CA ARG A 173 -6.65 11.00 -3.65
C ARG A 173 -7.76 11.98 -4.00
N VAL A 174 -8.18 12.85 -3.07
CA VAL A 174 -9.15 13.92 -3.34
C VAL A 174 -8.53 14.99 -4.25
N ASP A 175 -7.31 15.43 -3.95
CA ASP A 175 -6.62 16.46 -4.73
C ASP A 175 -6.36 16.04 -6.19
N GLU A 176 -6.14 14.76 -6.48
CA GLU A 176 -5.96 14.28 -7.87
C GLU A 176 -7.22 14.40 -8.74
N SER A 177 -8.40 14.52 -8.13
CA SER A 177 -9.64 14.80 -8.86
C SER A 177 -9.76 16.26 -9.33
N GLU A 178 -8.86 17.14 -8.88
CA GLU A 178 -8.74 18.54 -9.30
C GLU A 178 -7.33 18.80 -9.91
N SER A 179 -7.24 18.65 -11.24
CA SER A 179 -6.07 18.81 -12.14
C SER A 179 -4.73 19.29 -11.55
N SER A 180 -3.72 18.42 -11.71
CA SER A 180 -2.29 18.64 -11.98
C SER A 180 -1.79 20.10 -11.98
N ASP A 181 -0.92 20.46 -11.04
CA ASP A 181 0.53 20.52 -11.27
C ASP A 181 1.22 20.91 -9.96
N HIS A 182 2.07 20.03 -9.43
CA HIS A 182 2.73 20.14 -8.13
C HIS A 182 1.78 20.19 -6.91
N PHE A 183 2.06 19.36 -5.91
CA PHE A 183 1.63 19.56 -4.51
C PHE A 183 2.38 20.78 -3.92
N ALA A 184 2.38 21.90 -4.66
CA ALA A 184 2.95 23.17 -4.29
C ALA A 184 1.93 23.84 -3.39
N VAL A 185 1.94 23.44 -2.12
CA VAL A 185 1.22 24.14 -1.06
C VAL A 185 1.60 25.62 -1.17
N ARG A 186 0.64 26.46 -1.58
CA ARG A 186 0.86 27.90 -1.71
C ARG A 186 0.75 28.52 -0.34
N TYR A 187 1.89 28.89 0.23
CA TYR A 187 1.94 29.63 1.48
C TYR A 187 1.72 31.12 1.20
N CYS A 188 0.87 31.77 2.02
CA CYS A 188 0.66 33.22 1.92
C CYS A 188 1.91 34.03 2.29
N SER A 189 2.86 33.42 3.02
CA SER A 189 4.15 34.04 3.36
C SER A 189 5.22 32.98 3.65
N LYS A 190 6.50 33.40 3.61
CA LYS A 190 7.64 32.59 4.05
C LYS A 190 7.54 32.17 5.52
N ASN A 191 6.89 32.99 6.36
CA ASN A 191 6.70 32.65 7.78
C ASN A 191 5.74 31.47 7.92
N CYS A 192 4.61 31.49 7.20
CA CYS A 192 3.66 30.39 7.18
C CYS A 192 4.30 29.10 6.63
N GLN A 193 5.12 29.19 5.57
CA GLN A 193 5.89 28.04 5.08
C GLN A 193 6.83 27.47 6.16
N THR A 194 7.58 28.33 6.84
CA THR A 194 8.56 27.89 7.85
C THR A 194 7.87 27.29 9.07
N GLN A 195 6.73 27.85 9.44
CA GLN A 195 5.90 27.36 10.53
C GLN A 195 5.30 25.99 10.19
N ASP A 196 4.63 25.87 9.06
CA ASP A 196 4.04 24.60 8.59
C ASP A 196 5.13 23.52 8.41
N TRP A 197 6.29 23.89 7.88
CA TRP A 197 7.44 22.98 7.79
C TRP A 197 7.84 22.41 9.15
N LYS A 198 7.93 23.26 10.18
CA LYS A 198 8.33 22.83 11.53
C LYS A 198 7.26 22.02 12.23
N GLU A 199 6.00 22.42 12.09
CA GLU A 199 4.88 21.87 12.84
C GLU A 199 4.35 20.57 12.23
N LYS A 200 4.33 20.47 10.90
CA LYS A 200 3.59 19.42 10.20
C LYS A 200 4.37 18.83 9.02
N HIS A 201 4.67 19.64 8.01
CA HIS A 201 5.11 19.13 6.71
C HIS A 201 6.45 18.41 6.74
N LYS A 202 7.36 18.71 7.68
CA LYS A 202 8.63 17.95 7.82
C LYS A 202 8.39 16.45 8.07
N LYS A 203 7.38 16.08 8.86
CA LYS A 203 7.03 14.68 9.11
C LYS A 203 6.30 14.08 7.90
N GLU A 204 5.33 14.82 7.35
CA GLU A 204 4.51 14.37 6.23
C GLU A 204 5.27 14.25 4.92
N CYS A 205 6.32 15.04 4.68
CA CYS A 205 7.04 15.06 3.41
C CYS A 205 7.55 13.68 3.00
N ALA A 206 8.03 12.88 3.95
CA ALA A 206 8.47 11.51 3.69
C ALA A 206 7.31 10.60 3.25
N ALA A 207 6.15 10.74 3.89
CA ALA A 207 4.94 10.00 3.54
C ALA A 207 4.35 10.47 2.21
N ILE A 208 4.25 11.78 1.95
CA ILE A 208 3.77 12.34 0.67
C ILE A 208 4.63 11.82 -0.50
N ARG A 209 5.96 11.82 -0.35
CA ARG A 209 6.85 11.24 -1.38
C ARG A 209 6.58 9.76 -1.60
N GLN A 210 6.29 9.02 -0.53
CA GLN A 210 5.96 7.61 -0.63
C GLN A 210 4.62 7.39 -1.32
N MET A 211 3.60 8.16 -0.99
CA MET A 211 2.29 8.11 -1.63
C MET A 211 2.38 8.37 -3.12
N LYS A 212 3.20 9.35 -3.55
CA LYS A 212 3.47 9.58 -4.98
C LYS A 212 4.13 8.38 -5.65
N ALA A 213 5.15 7.80 -5.02
CA ALA A 213 5.80 6.60 -5.56
C ALA A 213 4.83 5.41 -5.65
N TRP A 214 3.89 5.30 -4.72
CA TRP A 214 2.81 4.30 -4.74
C TRP A 214 1.71 4.61 -5.76
N ASN A 215 1.46 5.88 -6.05
CA ASN A 215 0.50 6.33 -7.05
C ASN A 215 0.89 5.88 -8.46
N ASP A 216 2.21 5.79 -8.71
CA ASP A 216 2.77 5.36 -9.99
C ASP A 216 2.66 3.84 -10.23
N LEU A 217 2.19 3.05 -9.24
CA LEU A 217 2.09 1.59 -9.36
C LEU A 217 0.73 1.15 -9.92
N ASP A 218 0.74 0.16 -10.82
CA ASP A 218 -0.45 -0.63 -11.15
C ASP A 218 -0.64 -1.71 -10.09
N TRP A 219 -1.34 -1.39 -9.01
CA TRP A 219 -1.48 -2.29 -7.86
C TRP A 219 -2.11 -3.65 -8.17
N GLU A 220 -2.94 -3.75 -9.22
CA GLU A 220 -3.62 -4.99 -9.62
C GLU A 220 -2.72 -5.94 -10.40
N THR A 221 -1.62 -5.46 -10.98
CA THR A 221 -0.74 -6.26 -11.85
C THR A 221 0.69 -6.16 -11.39
N TYR A 222 1.22 -7.28 -10.90
CA TYR A 222 2.63 -7.37 -10.57
C TYR A 222 3.48 -7.26 -11.84
N ASP A 223 4.35 -6.24 -11.88
CA ASP A 223 5.30 -6.06 -12.98
C ASP A 223 6.72 -6.52 -12.61
N ILE A 224 7.30 -5.91 -11.59
CA ILE A 224 8.63 -6.17 -11.06
C ILE A 224 8.58 -6.10 -9.54
N HIS A 225 9.60 -6.68 -8.90
CA HIS A 225 9.70 -6.63 -7.45
C HIS A 225 10.04 -5.20 -6.98
N ARG A 226 9.01 -4.46 -6.60
CA ARG A 226 9.10 -3.09 -6.07
C ARG A 226 9.63 -3.08 -4.63
N GLY A 227 10.64 -2.26 -4.36
CA GLY A 227 11.09 -1.92 -3.02
C GLY A 227 10.92 -0.43 -2.74
N PHE A 228 11.30 -0.02 -1.54
CA PHE A 228 11.55 1.36 -1.24
C PHE A 228 12.95 1.71 -1.75
N LEU A 229 13.00 2.61 -2.74
CA LEU A 229 14.28 3.17 -3.19
C LEU A 229 14.95 3.91 -2.02
N ALA A 230 16.24 3.66 -1.83
CA ALA A 230 17.10 4.36 -0.87
C ALA A 230 17.33 5.82 -1.30
#